data_AF-X1K5Y0-F1
#
_entry.id   AF-X1K5Y0-F1
#
_cell.length_a   1.000
_cell.length_b   1.000
_cell.length_c   1.000
_cell.angle_alpha   90.00
_cell.angle_beta   90.00
_cell.angle_gamma   90.00
#
_symmetry.space_group_name_H-M   'P 1'
#
loop_
_entity.id
_entity.type
_entity.pdbx_description
1 polymer ?
#
loop_
_entity_poly.entity_id
_entity_poly.type
_entity_poly.pdbx_seq_one_letter_code
_entity_poly.pdbx_strand_id
1 'polypeptide(L)'
;MAEERRIRPAIIIGVAGAAVGIGALLYFLTRAKPPPPPGAATLYGIVTDAETGEPIPGVLVTLNGGSTYTDSTGAYTFADIAPGEYVLEFSKEGYETVVY
;
A
#
# COMPACT_ATOMS: atom_id res chain seq x y z
N MET A 1 2.02 -20.77 -26.58
CA MET A 1 1.77 -19.32 -26.45
C MET A 1 1.36 -19.13 -24.99
N ALA A 2 2.17 -18.46 -24.17
CA ALA A 2 1.88 -18.30 -22.75
C ALA A 2 0.90 -17.13 -22.62
N GLU A 3 -0.28 -17.39 -22.07
CA GLU A 3 -1.25 -16.35 -21.75
C GLU A 3 -0.63 -15.51 -20.61
N GLU A 4 -0.32 -14.24 -20.90
CA GLU A 4 0.23 -13.32 -19.90
C GLU A 4 -0.81 -13.11 -18.80
N ARG A 5 -0.59 -13.73 -17.65
CA ARG A 5 -1.48 -13.59 -16.49
C ARG A 5 -1.51 -12.13 -16.03
N ARG A 6 -2.70 -11.56 -16.00
CA ARG A 6 -2.92 -10.16 -15.63
C ARG A 6 -3.23 -10.01 -14.15
N ILE A 7 -2.69 -8.95 -13.56
CA ILE A 7 -2.99 -8.56 -12.18
C ILE A 7 -4.22 -7.62 -12.18
N ARG A 8 -5.19 -7.89 -11.30
CA ARG A 8 -6.28 -6.96 -10.95
C ARG A 8 -6.09 -6.45 -9.51
N PRO A 9 -5.47 -5.28 -9.33
CA PRO A 9 -5.37 -4.67 -8.02
C PRO A 9 -6.66 -3.94 -7.68
N ALA A 10 -7.17 -4.16 -6.48
CA ALA A 10 -8.15 -3.28 -5.86
C ALA A 10 -7.40 -2.26 -4.99
N ILE A 11 -7.59 -0.96 -5.27
CA ILE A 11 -6.99 0.14 -4.50
C ILE A 11 -8.10 0.78 -3.66
N ILE A 12 -7.94 0.78 -2.35
CA ILE A 12 -8.85 1.46 -1.42
C ILE A 12 -8.03 2.50 -0.65
N ILE A 13 -8.32 3.78 -0.85
CA ILE A 13 -7.68 4.87 -0.11
C ILE A 13 -8.56 5.20 1.10
N GLY A 14 -8.04 4.94 2.30
CA GLY A 14 -8.62 5.40 3.55
C GLY A 14 -7.92 6.67 4.03
N VAL A 15 -8.65 7.77 4.20
CA VAL A 15 -8.08 8.97 4.85
C VAL A 15 -7.94 8.67 6.34
N ALA A 16 -6.72 8.59 6.86
CA ALA A 16 -6.49 8.44 8.29
C ALA A 16 -6.50 9.83 8.93
N GLY A 17 -7.70 10.35 9.22
CA GLY A 17 -7.83 11.60 9.95
C GLY A 17 -7.20 11.49 11.35
N ALA A 18 -6.03 12.08 11.55
CA ALA A 18 -5.49 12.40 12.86
C ALA A 18 -4.55 13.60 12.73
N ALA A 19 -4.39 14.45 13.73
CA ALA A 19 -3.58 15.67 13.70
C ALA A 19 -2.32 15.56 14.58
N VAL A 20 -1.15 16.07 14.16
CA VAL A 20 0.09 16.18 14.97
C VAL A 20 0.63 17.59 14.95
N GLY A 21 0.56 18.25 16.10
CA GLY A 21 1.24 19.52 16.38
C GLY A 21 2.63 19.33 16.98
N ILE A 22 3.32 20.46 17.20
CA ILE A 22 4.73 20.64 17.63
C ILE A 22 5.15 19.84 18.90
N GLY A 23 4.23 19.20 19.62
CA GLY A 23 4.54 18.29 20.75
C GLY A 23 5.28 16.99 20.37
N ALA A 24 5.46 16.68 19.09
CA ALA A 24 6.05 15.41 18.62
C ALA A 24 7.56 15.24 18.87
N LEU A 25 8.31 16.32 19.18
CA LEU A 25 9.77 16.20 19.39
C LEU A 25 10.14 15.74 20.82
N LEU A 26 9.26 15.94 21.81
CA LEU A 26 9.42 15.36 23.16
C LEU A 26 8.87 13.93 23.29
N TYR A 27 8.24 13.43 22.23
CA TYR A 27 7.30 12.31 22.28
C TYR A 27 7.93 10.91 22.15
N PHE A 28 9.06 10.80 21.44
CA PHE A 28 9.79 9.53 21.25
C PHE A 28 10.36 8.91 22.54
N LEU A 29 10.36 9.65 23.67
CA LEU A 29 10.76 9.13 24.98
C LEU A 29 9.62 8.45 25.76
N THR A 30 8.37 8.51 25.29
CA THR A 30 7.17 8.10 26.08
C THR A 30 6.39 6.87 25.58
N ARG A 31 6.92 6.10 24.61
CA ARG A 31 6.38 4.82 24.07
C ARG A 31 4.92 4.79 23.56
N ALA A 32 4.10 5.81 23.71
CA ALA A 32 2.88 5.92 22.89
C ALA A 32 3.33 6.37 21.47
N LYS A 33 2.67 5.94 20.38
CA LYS A 33 2.88 6.41 18.99
C LYS A 33 1.99 7.64 18.76
N PRO A 34 2.45 8.76 18.17
CA PRO A 34 1.64 9.98 18.19
C PRO A 34 0.44 9.74 17.27
N PRO A 35 -0.67 10.48 17.42
CA PRO A 35 -1.68 10.52 16.37
C PRO A 35 -0.97 10.74 15.02
N PRO A 36 -1.39 10.19 13.88
CA PRO A 36 -0.83 10.55 12.58
C PRO A 36 -0.94 12.07 12.32
N PRO A 37 -0.04 12.73 11.56
CA PRO A 37 -0.20 14.13 11.17
C PRO A 37 -1.50 14.36 10.37
N PRO A 38 -2.11 15.56 10.44
CA PRO A 38 -3.36 15.84 9.73
C PRO A 38 -3.07 15.79 8.24
N GLY A 39 -3.62 14.78 7.58
CA GLY A 39 -3.39 14.49 6.16
C GLY A 39 -2.68 13.17 5.89
N ALA A 40 -2.21 12.44 6.91
CA ALA A 40 -1.73 11.08 6.70
C ALA A 40 -2.88 10.18 6.21
N ALA A 41 -2.70 9.48 5.10
CA ALA A 41 -3.62 8.49 4.58
C ALA A 41 -3.04 7.08 4.80
N THR A 42 -3.93 6.10 4.89
CA THR A 42 -3.55 4.69 4.81
C THR A 42 -4.06 4.16 3.47
N LEU A 43 -3.14 3.70 2.64
CA LEU A 43 -3.46 3.03 1.39
C LEU A 43 -3.40 1.54 1.62
N TYR A 44 -4.50 0.86 1.38
CA TYR A 44 -4.57 -0.58 1.49
C TYR A 44 -5.39 -1.15 0.36
N GLY A 45 -5.22 -2.44 0.11
CA GLY A 45 -5.92 -3.10 -0.96
C GLY A 45 -5.64 -4.58 -1.00
N ILE A 46 -6.24 -5.23 -1.98
CA ILE A 46 -6.05 -6.65 -2.24
C ILE A 46 -5.65 -6.78 -3.71
N VAL A 47 -4.63 -7.58 -3.97
CA VAL A 47 -4.19 -7.93 -5.31
C VAL A 47 -4.73 -9.31 -5.66
N THR A 48 -5.49 -9.37 -6.74
CA THR A 48 -6.13 -10.60 -7.24
C THR A 48 -5.75 -10.87 -8.68
N ASP A 49 -5.81 -12.13 -9.09
CA ASP A 49 -5.63 -12.54 -10.48
C ASP A 49 -6.82 -12.10 -11.33
N ALA A 50 -6.54 -11.58 -12.52
CA ALA A 50 -7.58 -11.04 -13.38
C ALA A 50 -8.55 -12.09 -13.94
N GLU A 51 -8.04 -13.28 -14.18
CA GLU A 51 -8.72 -14.40 -14.83
C GLU A 51 -9.42 -15.28 -13.80
N THR A 52 -8.72 -15.62 -12.72
CA THR A 52 -9.24 -16.56 -11.70
C THR A 52 -9.94 -15.85 -10.55
N GLY A 53 -9.64 -14.57 -10.31
CA GLY A 53 -10.10 -13.82 -9.14
C GLY A 53 -9.44 -14.27 -7.82
N GLU A 54 -8.45 -15.15 -7.87
CA GLU A 54 -7.75 -15.64 -6.69
C GLU A 54 -6.78 -14.58 -6.14
N PRO A 55 -6.61 -14.50 -4.81
CA PRO A 55 -5.63 -13.59 -4.22
C PRO A 55 -4.21 -13.99 -4.62
N ILE A 56 -3.38 -12.99 -4.96
CA ILE A 56 -2.00 -13.21 -5.37
C ILE A 56 -1.06 -12.79 -4.24
N PRO A 57 -0.44 -13.75 -3.52
CA PRO A 57 0.57 -13.45 -2.51
C PRO A 57 1.94 -13.13 -3.11
N GLY A 58 2.75 -12.36 -2.40
CA GLY A 58 4.13 -12.05 -2.79
C GLY A 58 4.27 -11.12 -4.00
N VAL A 59 3.24 -10.32 -4.30
CA VAL A 59 3.33 -9.24 -5.29
C VAL A 59 4.11 -8.10 -4.65
N LEU A 60 5.16 -7.63 -5.32
CA LEU A 60 5.88 -6.43 -4.92
C LEU A 60 5.02 -5.22 -5.28
N VAL A 61 4.59 -4.48 -4.27
CA VAL A 61 3.89 -3.21 -4.43
C VAL A 61 4.85 -2.09 -4.08
N THR A 62 5.07 -1.17 -5.00
CA THR A 62 5.90 0.01 -4.80
C THR A 62 5.03 1.26 -4.80
N LEU A 63 5.30 2.15 -3.85
CA LEU A 63 4.61 3.42 -3.67
C LEU A 63 5.67 4.51 -3.46
N ASN A 64 6.03 5.19 -4.54
CA ASN A 64 7.00 6.31 -4.60
C ASN A 64 8.16 6.24 -3.56
N GLY A 65 9.02 5.23 -3.69
CA GLY A 65 10.19 5.00 -2.83
C GLY A 65 9.96 4.07 -1.63
N GLY A 66 8.70 3.80 -1.27
CA GLY A 66 8.32 2.71 -0.36
C GLY A 66 8.00 1.43 -1.13
N SER A 67 8.22 0.28 -0.51
CA SER A 67 7.79 -1.01 -1.06
C SER A 67 7.26 -1.93 0.02
N THR A 68 6.30 -2.77 -0.35
CA THR A 68 5.74 -3.83 0.49
C THR A 68 5.39 -5.03 -0.37
N TYR A 69 5.24 -6.19 0.25
CA TYR A 69 4.79 -7.40 -0.42
C TYR A 69 3.36 -7.74 0.00
N THR A 70 2.56 -8.25 -0.91
CA THR A 70 1.24 -8.78 -0.56
C THR A 70 1.36 -10.05 0.30
N ASP A 71 0.49 -10.19 1.29
CA ASP A 71 0.44 -11.36 2.17
C ASP A 71 -0.23 -12.58 1.52
N SER A 72 -0.42 -13.67 2.26
CA SER A 72 -1.08 -14.91 1.79
C SER A 72 -2.51 -14.70 1.29
N THR A 73 -3.16 -13.60 1.66
CA THR A 73 -4.51 -13.22 1.24
C THR A 73 -4.50 -12.19 0.10
N GLY A 74 -3.32 -11.87 -0.43
CA GLY A 74 -3.14 -10.85 -1.47
C GLY A 74 -3.23 -9.42 -0.93
N ALA A 75 -3.35 -9.21 0.38
CA ALA A 75 -3.53 -7.90 0.96
C ALA A 75 -2.20 -7.14 1.10
N TYR A 76 -2.25 -5.82 0.91
CA TYR A 76 -1.11 -4.91 1.13
C TYR A 76 -1.58 -3.67 1.89
N THR A 77 -0.66 -3.03 2.63
CA THR A 77 -0.95 -1.81 3.38
C THR A 77 0.27 -0.91 3.46
N PHE A 78 0.06 0.37 3.18
CA PHE A 78 0.97 1.48 3.42
C PHE A 78 0.30 2.44 4.40
N ALA A 79 0.89 2.59 5.58
CA ALA A 79 0.43 3.52 6.60
C ALA A 79 1.25 4.82 6.56
N ASP A 80 0.72 5.86 7.20
CA ASP A 80 1.43 7.13 7.40
C ASP A 80 1.85 7.83 6.09
N ILE A 81 1.06 7.67 5.02
CA ILE A 81 1.34 8.30 3.71
C ILE A 81 0.90 9.75 3.74
N ALA A 82 1.78 10.70 3.43
CA ALA A 82 1.40 12.11 3.31
C ALA A 82 0.37 12.32 2.16
N PRO A 83 -0.47 13.37 2.18
CA PRO A 83 -1.33 13.65 1.04
C PRO A 83 -0.47 14.14 -0.14
N GLY A 84 -0.65 13.56 -1.31
CA GLY A 84 0.14 13.87 -2.49
C GLY A 84 -0.18 12.94 -3.66
N GLU A 85 0.52 13.14 -4.77
CA GLU A 85 0.45 12.24 -5.92
C GLU A 85 1.44 11.09 -5.73
N TYR A 86 0.93 9.87 -5.89
CA TYR A 86 1.71 8.65 -5.77
C TYR A 86 1.53 7.80 -7.01
N VAL A 87 2.63 7.24 -7.48
CA VAL A 87 2.63 6.18 -8.50
C VAL A 87 2.65 4.85 -7.77
N LEU A 88 1.68 3.99 -8.08
CA LEU A 88 1.66 2.62 -7.58
C LEU A 88 2.10 1.67 -8.68
N GLU A 89 3.07 0.82 -8.38
CA GLU A 89 3.47 -0.25 -9.28
C GLU A 89 3.34 -1.60 -8.57
N PHE A 90 2.76 -2.55 -9.30
CA PHE A 90 2.56 -3.94 -8.88
C PHE A 90 3.38 -4.84 -9.80
N SER A 91 4.36 -5.54 -9.23
CA SER A 91 5.27 -6.40 -9.98
C SER A 91 5.35 -7.78 -9.35
N LYS A 92 5.27 -8.82 -10.18
CA LYS A 92 5.46 -10.21 -9.77
C LYS A 92 5.97 -11.05 -10.95
N GLU A 93 6.92 -11.94 -10.69
CA GLU A 93 7.40 -12.86 -11.71
C GLU A 93 6.27 -13.75 -12.25
N GLY A 94 6.16 -13.83 -13.58
CA GLY A 94 5.10 -14.56 -14.27
C GLY A 94 3.76 -13.81 -14.41
N TYR A 95 3.72 -12.53 -14.03
CA TYR A 95 2.57 -11.64 -14.22
C TYR A 95 2.98 -10.37 -14.95
N GLU A 96 2.01 -9.75 -15.62
CA GLU A 96 2.19 -8.42 -16.22
C GLU A 96 2.35 -7.35 -15.11
N THR A 97 3.38 -6.52 -15.20
CA THR A 97 3.57 -5.39 -14.29
C THR A 97 2.51 -4.33 -14.57
N VAL A 98 1.83 -3.89 -13.51
CA VAL A 98 0.76 -2.87 -13.63
C VAL A 98 1.17 -1.62 -12.87
N VAL A 99 1.05 -0.46 -13.51
CA VAL A 99 1.38 0.85 -12.95
C VAL A 99 0.14 1.75 -12.99
N TYR A 100 -0.11 2.46 -11.88
CA TYR A 100 -1.21 3.42 -11.69
C TYR A 100 -0.69 4.79 -11.30
#